data_AF-A0A3R9V075-F1
#
_entry.id   AF-A0A3R9V075-F1
#
_cell.length_a   1.000
_cell.length_b   1.000
_cell.length_c   1.000
_cell.angle_alpha   90.00
_cell.angle_beta   90.00
_cell.angle_gamma   90.00
#
_symmetry.space_group_name_H-M   'P 1'
#
loop_
_entity.id
_entity.type
_entity.pdbx_description
1 polymer ?
#
loop_
_entity_poly.entity_id
_entity_poly.type
_entity_poly.pdbx_seq_one_letter_code
_entity_poly.pdbx_strand_id
1 'polypeptide(L)' 'MDKKNALRAGAVAAGSTLMMLLMTSPALAVVRDDGDDPGQGISVAETVGLYVALPIVLFLVIAGLVMVLDKSPKQQG' A
#
# COMPACT_ATOMS: atom_id res chain seq x y z
N MET A 1 -29.43 46.22 -10.00
CA MET A 1 -29.81 44.81 -9.74
C MET A 1 -30.95 44.80 -8.74
N ASP A 2 -32.01 44.02 -8.99
CA ASP A 2 -33.16 43.93 -8.09
C ASP A 2 -32.84 43.12 -6.83
N LYS A 3 -33.39 43.52 -5.68
CA LYS A 3 -33.23 42.82 -4.38
C LYS A 3 -33.61 41.34 -4.47
N LYS A 4 -34.59 41.00 -5.32
CA LYS A 4 -35.03 39.61 -5.58
C LYS A 4 -33.95 38.77 -6.26
N ASN A 5 -33.16 39.38 -7.16
CA ASN A 5 -32.06 38.69 -7.84
C ASN A 5 -30.88 38.49 -6.90
N ALA A 6 -30.61 39.47 -6.02
CA ALA A 6 -29.60 39.32 -4.97
C ALA A 6 -29.94 38.18 -3.99
N LEU A 7 -31.21 38.07 -3.55
CA LEU A 7 -31.67 36.99 -2.68
C LEU A 7 -31.51 35.61 -3.35
N ARG A 8 -31.90 35.49 -4.63
CA ARG A 8 -31.76 34.24 -5.40
C ARG A 8 -30.30 33.85 -5.59
N ALA A 9 -29.44 34.81 -5.93
CA ALA A 9 -28.01 34.56 -6.07
C ALA A 9 -27.39 34.12 -4.73
N GLY A 10 -27.77 34.74 -3.61
CA GLY A 10 -27.32 34.34 -2.28
C GLY A 10 -27.79 32.94 -1.88
N ALA A 11 -29.05 32.60 -2.15
CA ALA A 11 -29.58 31.26 -1.88
C ALA A 11 -28.89 30.18 -2.72
N VAL A 12 -28.64 30.45 -4.00
CA VAL A 12 -27.91 29.52 -4.89
C VAL A 12 -26.46 29.36 -4.44
N ALA A 13 -25.78 30.46 -4.11
CA ALA A 13 -24.39 30.41 -3.63
C ALA A 13 -24.27 29.66 -2.29
N ALA A 14 -25.16 29.92 -1.33
CA ALA A 14 -25.15 29.23 -0.04
C ALA A 14 -25.52 27.74 -0.17
N GLY A 15 -26.49 27.42 -1.05
CA GLY A 15 -26.89 26.05 -1.32
C GLY A 15 -25.79 25.26 -2.03
N SER A 16 -25.12 25.84 -3.01
CA SER A 16 -24.03 25.19 -3.74
C SER A 16 -22.77 25.03 -2.90
N THR A 17 -22.40 26.03 -2.08
CA THR A 17 -21.27 25.90 -1.16
C THR A 17 -21.57 24.88 -0.06
N LEU A 18 -22.79 24.86 0.49
CA LEU A 18 -23.20 23.83 1.45
C LEU A 18 -23.17 22.44 0.82
N MET A 19 -23.75 22.26 -0.38
CA MET A 19 -23.71 20.98 -1.08
C MET A 19 -22.28 20.56 -1.43
N MET A 20 -21.43 21.50 -1.84
CA MET A 20 -20.02 21.25 -2.09
C MET A 20 -19.35 20.79 -0.79
N LEU A 21 -19.52 21.50 0.33
CA LEU A 21 -18.97 21.11 1.63
C LEU A 21 -19.49 19.75 2.13
N LEU A 22 -20.77 19.44 1.90
CA LEU A 22 -21.36 18.14 2.27
C LEU A 22 -20.80 17.00 1.40
N MET A 23 -20.56 17.24 0.11
CA MET A 23 -20.00 16.24 -0.81
C MET A 23 -18.48 16.13 -0.73
N THR A 24 -17.79 17.16 -0.24
CA THR A 24 -16.32 17.21 -0.16
C THR A 24 -15.77 17.21 1.26
N SER A 25 -16.56 16.83 2.28
CA SER A 25 -16.08 16.83 3.67
C SER A 25 -14.93 15.82 3.85
N PRO A 26 -13.69 16.26 4.18
CA PRO A 26 -12.67 15.38 4.74
C PRO A 26 -12.90 15.16 6.26
N ALA A 27 -13.94 15.77 6.84
CA ALA A 27 -14.24 15.74 8.27
C ALA A 27 -14.94 14.47 8.77
N LEU A 28 -15.22 13.50 7.89
CA LEU A 28 -15.59 12.13 8.26
C LEU A 28 -14.37 11.19 8.27
N ALA A 29 -13.16 11.73 8.43
CA ALA A 29 -11.93 10.96 8.67
C ALA A 29 -11.79 10.52 10.15
N VAL A 30 -12.89 10.07 10.77
CA VAL A 30 -12.83 9.10 11.90
C VAL A 30 -13.44 7.78 11.42
N VAL A 31 -13.13 7.41 10.19
CA VAL A 31 -13.10 6.00 9.80
C VAL A 31 -11.65 5.61 10.06
N ARG A 32 -11.40 4.85 11.15
CA ARG A 32 -10.10 4.20 11.31
C ARG A 32 -9.93 3.33 10.08
N ASP A 33 -8.93 3.65 9.28
CA ASP A 33 -8.59 2.87 8.10
C ASP A 33 -7.86 1.63 8.58
N ASP A 34 -8.13 0.47 7.99
CA ASP A 34 -7.39 -0.76 8.33
C ASP A 34 -5.90 -0.63 7.94
N GLY A 35 -5.52 0.44 7.23
CA GLY A 35 -4.14 0.85 7.02
C GLY A 35 -3.46 1.53 8.22
N ASP A 36 -4.22 1.98 9.23
CA ASP A 36 -3.68 2.57 10.47
C ASP A 36 -3.28 1.50 11.50
N ASP A 37 -3.81 0.27 11.40
CA ASP A 37 -3.44 -0.86 12.24
C ASP A 37 -2.57 -1.84 11.42
N PRO A 38 -1.24 -1.78 11.55
CA PRO A 38 -0.35 -2.69 10.83
C PRO A 38 -0.43 -4.14 11.33
N GLY A 39 -1.31 -4.45 12.30
CA GLY A 39 -1.42 -5.75 12.93
C GLY A 39 -0.24 -6.04 13.85
N GLN A 40 -0.13 -7.30 14.27
CA GLN A 40 0.97 -7.72 15.12
C GLN A 40 2.28 -7.74 14.31
N GLY A 41 3.20 -6.84 14.67
CA GLY A 41 4.52 -6.79 14.05
C GLY A 41 5.32 -8.08 14.27
N ILE A 42 6.08 -8.48 13.26
CA ILE A 42 7.03 -9.60 13.35
C ILE A 42 8.27 -9.19 14.16
N SER A 43 8.88 -10.15 14.86
CA SER A 43 10.08 -9.88 15.65
C SER A 43 11.27 -9.54 14.75
N VAL A 44 12.26 -8.78 15.25
CA VAL A 44 13.49 -8.47 14.49
C VAL A 44 14.20 -9.75 14.02
N ALA A 45 14.23 -10.78 14.85
CA ALA A 45 14.83 -12.06 14.51
C ALA A 45 14.09 -12.75 13.36
N GLU A 46 12.75 -12.67 13.36
CA GLU A 46 11.91 -13.22 12.30
C GLU A 46 12.07 -12.44 10.99
N THR A 47 12.12 -11.11 11.04
CA THR A 47 12.41 -10.26 9.88
C THR A 47 13.75 -10.62 9.25
N VAL A 48 14.80 -10.71 10.06
CA VAL A 48 16.14 -11.07 9.55
C VAL A 48 16.15 -12.52 9.05
N GLY A 49 15.48 -13.43 9.75
CA GLY A 49 15.35 -14.83 9.35
C GLY A 49 14.69 -15.00 7.98
N LEU A 50 13.53 -14.38 7.79
CA LEU A 50 12.71 -14.53 6.58
C LEU A 50 13.25 -13.74 5.39
N TYR A 51 13.75 -12.52 5.60
CA TYR A 51 14.10 -11.61 4.50
C TYR A 51 15.59 -11.53 4.21
N VAL A 52 16.45 -12.09 5.07
CA VAL A 52 17.92 -12.08 4.87
C VAL A 52 18.48 -13.49 4.87
N ALA A 53 18.26 -14.25 5.94
CA ALA A 53 18.85 -15.58 6.07
C ALA A 53 18.24 -16.57 5.06
N LEU A 54 16.91 -16.60 4.92
CA LEU A 54 16.22 -17.51 4.01
C LEU A 54 16.65 -17.31 2.54
N PRO A 55 16.71 -16.08 1.97
CA PRO A 55 17.24 -15.86 0.63
C PRO A 55 18.70 -16.33 0.46
N ILE A 56 19.57 -16.10 1.45
CA ILE A 56 20.97 -16.54 1.39
C ILE A 56 21.05 -18.07 1.36
N VAL A 57 20.30 -18.76 2.23
CA VAL A 57 20.27 -20.22 2.27
C VAL A 57 19.77 -20.79 0.94
N LEU A 58 18.68 -20.24 0.40
CA LEU A 58 18.16 -20.66 -0.91
C LEU A 58 19.21 -20.49 -2.01
N PHE A 59 19.90 -19.35 -2.04
CA PHE A 59 20.98 -19.11 -3.00
C PHE A 59 22.11 -20.14 -2.87
N LEU A 60 22.57 -20.41 -1.65
CA LEU A 60 23.65 -21.38 -1.41
C LEU A 60 23.23 -22.80 -1.79
N VAL A 61 21.98 -23.18 -1.52
CA VAL A 61 21.44 -24.48 -1.93
C VAL A 61 21.45 -24.58 -3.46
N ILE A 62 20.94 -23.58 -4.18
CA ILE A 62 20.93 -23.59 -5.65
C ILE A 62 22.35 -23.64 -6.20
N ALA A 63 23.26 -22.79 -5.70
CA ALA A 63 24.65 -22.77 -6.14
C ALA A 63 25.33 -24.12 -5.90
N GLY A 64 25.14 -24.71 -4.71
CA GLY A 64 25.66 -26.04 -4.38
C GLY A 64 25.11 -27.13 -5.30
N LEU A 65 23.80 -27.12 -5.56
CA LEU A 65 23.16 -28.06 -6.48
C LEU A 65 23.72 -27.93 -7.90
N VAL A 66 23.91 -26.71 -8.39
CA VAL A 66 24.54 -26.45 -9.70
C VAL A 66 25.95 -27.01 -9.73
N MET A 67 26.78 -26.74 -8.72
CA MET A 67 28.16 -27.24 -8.66
C MET A 67 28.24 -28.78 -8.63
N VAL A 68 27.30 -29.44 -7.96
CA VAL A 68 27.24 -30.91 -7.90
C VAL A 68 26.77 -31.48 -9.23
N LEU A 69 25.73 -30.92 -9.84
CA LEU A 69 25.12 -31.44 -11.07
C LEU A 69 26.00 -31.18 -12.32
N ASP A 70 26.70 -30.06 -12.36
CA ASP A 70 27.60 -29.66 -13.46
C ASP A 70 28.86 -30.56 -13.58
N LYS A 71 29.19 -31.30 -12.51
CA LYS A 71 30.28 -32.30 -12.53
C LYS A 71 29.94 -33.59 -13.29
N SER A 72 28.77 -33.71 -13.91
CA SER A 72 28.44 -34.86 -14.76
C SER A 72 29.38 -34.87 -15.98
N PRO A 73 30.27 -35.88 -16.14
CA PRO A 73 31.20 -35.89 -17.25
C PRO A 73 30.42 -35.95 -18.56
N LYS A 74 30.63 -34.96 -19.43
CA LYS A 74 30.17 -35.01 -20.82
C LYS A 74 30.78 -36.28 -21.43
N GLN A 75 29.94 -37.28 -21.70
CA GLN A 75 30.31 -38.39 -22.56
C GLN A 75 30.60 -37.77 -23.94
N GLN A 76 31.88 -37.53 -24.21
CA GLN A 76 32.35 -37.09 -25.52
C GLN A 76 32.16 -38.28 -26.46
N GLY A 77 31.14 -38.19 -27.31
CA GLY A 77 30.95 -39.04 -28.49
C GLY A 77 31.36 -38.28 -29.74
#